data_AF-A0A8H4WJ73-F1
#
_entry.id   AF-A0A8H4WJ73-F1
#
_cell.length_a   1.000
_cell.length_b   1.000
_cell.length_c   1.000
_cell.angle_alpha   90.00
_cell.angle_beta   90.00
_cell.angle_gamma   90.00
#
_symmetry.space_group_name_H-M   'P 1'
#
loop_
_entity.id
_entity.type
_entity.pdbx_description
1 polymer ?
#
loop_
_entity_poly.entity_id
_entity_poly.type
_entity_poly.pdbx_seq_one_letter_code
_entity_poly.pdbx_strand_id
1 'polypeptide(L)'
;MRDYIARGHINPSKTAMLYSRFGATSAGIYIGNSLQSKDISYVALGSLIDGSHDFNRRRDSLAIQLCGPHYDSQHVFGFLALRNGTFRAIQSAFESWSNAECLDFEQTMNFTASAHFTSPMLSSIKPGNTTTSSMKASGSPLPAKSSTQQERNLLFSRAECKT
;
A
#
# COMPACT_ATOMS: atom_id res chain seq x y z
N MET A 1 15.08 1.53 6.89
CA MET A 1 13.82 1.21 6.18
C MET A 1 14.08 0.36 4.94
N ARG A 2 14.93 0.80 3.99
CA ARG A 2 15.30 0.00 2.79
C ARG A 2 15.71 -1.43 3.12
N ASP A 3 16.73 -1.62 3.96
CA ASP A 3 17.24 -2.95 4.28
C ASP A 3 16.21 -3.83 5.01
N TYR A 4 15.30 -3.23 5.77
CA TYR A 4 14.19 -3.94 6.42
C TYR A 4 13.25 -4.57 5.38
N ILE A 5 12.92 -3.81 4.34
CA ILE A 5 12.09 -4.30 3.23
C ILE A 5 12.86 -5.32 2.38
N ALA A 6 14.13 -5.04 2.06
CA ALA A 6 14.96 -5.91 1.22
C ALA A 6 15.20 -7.29 1.84
N ARG A 7 15.24 -7.38 3.18
CA ARG A 7 15.37 -8.64 3.93
C ARG A 7 14.04 -9.38 4.09
N GLY A 8 12.95 -8.89 3.52
CA GLY A 8 11.65 -9.59 3.51
C GLY A 8 10.87 -9.46 4.80
N HIS A 9 11.10 -8.44 5.62
CA HIS A 9 10.36 -8.24 6.87
C HIS A 9 8.94 -7.71 6.68
N ILE A 10 8.50 -7.45 5.44
CA ILE A 10 7.12 -7.12 5.12
C ILE A 10 6.38 -8.33 4.53
N ASN A 11 5.12 -8.49 4.90
CA ASN A 11 4.29 -9.59 4.39
C ASN A 11 3.88 -9.29 2.93
N PRO A 12 4.27 -10.12 1.95
CA PRO A 12 3.97 -9.86 0.54
C PRO A 12 2.48 -9.95 0.19
N SER A 13 1.65 -10.59 1.03
CA SER A 13 0.21 -10.71 0.81
C SER A 13 -0.58 -9.53 1.35
N LYS A 14 0.05 -8.55 2.02
CA LYS A 14 -0.60 -7.40 2.63
C LYS A 14 0.07 -6.10 2.22
N THR A 15 -0.73 -5.05 2.08
CA THR A 15 -0.20 -3.70 1.92
C THR A 15 0.68 -3.37 3.12
N ALA A 16 1.90 -2.92 2.86
CA ALA A 16 2.82 -2.52 3.90
C ALA A 16 2.73 -1.01 4.12
N MET A 17 2.56 -0.62 5.38
CA MET A 17 2.60 0.76 5.84
C MET A 17 3.63 0.83 6.97
N LEU A 18 4.81 1.40 6.69
CA LEU A 18 5.86 1.53 7.70
C LEU A 18 6.10 2.99 8.01
N TYR A 19 6.25 3.29 9.29
CA TYR A 19 6.63 4.59 9.80
C TYR A 19 8.02 4.52 10.40
N SER A 20 8.78 5.60 10.30
CA SER A 20 10.07 5.74 10.99
C SER A 20 10.31 7.18 11.36
N ARG A 21 11.08 7.38 12.44
CA ARG A 21 11.53 8.71 12.85
C ARG A 21 12.99 8.62 13.28
N PHE A 22 13.76 9.62 12.88
CA PHE A 22 15.13 9.82 13.33
C PHE A 22 15.33 11.31 13.62
N GLY A 23 15.48 11.66 14.89
CA GLY A 23 15.54 13.05 15.35
C GLY A 23 14.29 13.85 14.95
N ALA A 24 14.50 14.93 14.18
CA ALA A 24 13.44 15.80 13.65
C ALA A 24 12.88 15.34 12.31
N THR A 25 13.36 14.22 11.75
CA THR A 25 12.86 13.68 10.48
C THR A 25 11.91 12.52 10.74
N SER A 26 10.71 12.60 10.19
CA SER A 26 9.78 11.49 10.07
C SER A 26 9.72 11.01 8.62
N ALA A 27 9.52 9.72 8.41
CA ALA A 27 9.33 9.14 7.10
C ALA A 27 8.30 8.01 7.15
N GLY A 28 7.57 7.85 6.06
CA GLY A 28 6.66 6.73 5.85
C GLY A 28 6.79 6.15 4.46
N ILE A 29 6.49 4.86 4.36
CA ILE A 29 6.45 4.11 3.11
C ILE A 29 5.16 3.29 3.04
N TYR A 30 4.52 3.37 1.88
CA TYR A 30 3.36 2.60 1.47
C TYR A 30 3.76 1.70 0.30
N ILE A 31 3.48 0.41 0.42
CA ILE A 31 3.72 -0.58 -0.64
C ILE A 31 2.45 -1.41 -0.78
N GLY A 32 1.73 -1.22 -1.89
CA GLY A 32 0.64 -2.10 -2.27
C GLY A 32 1.11 -3.55 -2.41
N ASN A 33 0.25 -4.51 -2.05
CA ASN A 33 0.58 -5.93 -2.03
C ASN A 33 0.78 -6.57 -3.41
N SER A 34 0.40 -5.89 -4.49
CA SER A 34 0.70 -6.33 -5.86
C SER A 34 2.10 -5.91 -6.32
N LEU A 35 2.86 -5.18 -5.50
CA LEU A 35 4.24 -4.80 -5.80
C LEU A 35 5.24 -5.79 -5.21
N GLN A 36 6.25 -6.17 -6.00
CA GLN A 36 7.37 -6.93 -5.48
C GLN A 36 8.23 -6.04 -4.56
N SER A 37 8.07 -6.26 -3.25
CA SER A 37 8.71 -5.48 -2.18
C SER A 37 10.23 -5.35 -2.31
N LYS A 38 10.89 -6.44 -2.72
CA LYS A 38 12.35 -6.46 -2.93
C LYS A 38 12.76 -5.45 -4.00
N ASP A 39 12.05 -5.42 -5.12
CA ASP A 39 12.39 -4.56 -6.25
C ASP A 39 12.11 -3.10 -5.91
N ILE A 40 11.00 -2.81 -5.23
CA ILE A 40 10.72 -1.47 -4.69
C ILE A 40 11.88 -0.98 -3.80
N SER A 41 12.43 -1.85 -2.96
CA SER A 41 13.54 -1.49 -2.08
C SER A 41 14.82 -1.15 -2.83
N TYR A 42 15.17 -1.93 -3.86
CA TYR A 42 16.38 -1.65 -4.65
C TYR A 42 16.20 -0.48 -5.60
N VAL A 43 15.04 -0.38 -6.23
CA VAL A 43 14.82 0.55 -7.35
C VAL A 43 14.36 1.90 -6.84
N ALA A 44 13.25 1.97 -6.10
CA ALA A 44 12.68 3.25 -5.68
C ALA A 44 13.49 3.88 -4.54
N LEU A 45 13.79 3.10 -3.48
CA LEU A 45 14.58 3.61 -2.36
C LEU A 45 16.07 3.74 -2.70
N GLY A 46 16.60 2.92 -3.61
CA GLY A 46 17.95 3.09 -4.14
C GLY A 46 18.08 4.41 -4.89
N SER A 47 17.21 4.66 -5.87
CA SER A 47 17.17 5.93 -6.62
C SER A 47 17.02 7.15 -5.71
N LEU A 48 16.23 7.04 -4.65
CA LEU A 48 16.06 8.12 -3.67
C LEU A 48 17.35 8.42 -2.90
N ILE A 49 18.10 7.38 -2.51
CA ILE A 49 19.38 7.51 -1.81
C ILE A 49 20.43 8.09 -2.75
N ASP A 50 20.52 7.57 -3.98
CA ASP A 50 21.53 8.02 -4.95
C ASP A 50 21.29 9.47 -5.38
N GLY A 51 20.02 9.86 -5.59
CA GLY A 51 19.62 11.23 -5.89
C GLY A 51 19.63 12.18 -4.67
N SER A 52 19.78 11.67 -3.44
CA SER A 52 19.74 12.47 -2.19
C SER A 52 20.78 13.58 -2.13
N HIS A 53 21.88 13.45 -2.89
CA HIS A 53 22.91 14.49 -3.00
C HIS A 53 22.44 15.72 -3.79
N ASP A 54 21.53 15.54 -4.75
CA ASP A 54 20.94 16.63 -5.55
C ASP A 54 19.72 17.25 -4.85
N PHE A 55 19.11 16.52 -3.92
CA PHE A 55 18.05 17.04 -3.05
C PHE A 55 18.65 18.00 -2.02
N ASN A 56 18.74 19.27 -2.44
CA ASN A 56 19.21 20.41 -1.66
C ASN A 56 18.82 20.33 -0.17
N ARG A 57 19.80 20.49 0.74
CA ARG A 57 19.64 20.44 2.22
C ARG A 57 18.58 21.40 2.80
N ARG A 58 18.02 22.28 1.96
CA ARG A 58 16.97 23.26 2.29
C ARG A 58 15.54 22.75 2.12
N ARG A 59 15.29 21.55 1.55
CA ARG A 59 13.93 21.03 1.41
C ARG A 59 13.45 20.39 2.72
N ASP A 60 12.28 20.82 3.18
CA ASP A 60 11.63 20.29 4.40
C ASP A 60 10.87 18.98 4.15
N SER A 61 10.66 18.62 2.89
CA SER A 61 9.97 17.41 2.46
C SER A 61 10.66 16.74 1.27
N LEU A 62 10.52 15.42 1.19
CA LEU A 62 10.97 14.58 0.08
C LEU A 62 9.93 13.49 -0.15
N ALA A 63 9.52 13.31 -1.39
CA ALA A 63 8.55 12.28 -1.75
C ALA A 63 8.91 11.59 -3.06
N ILE A 64 8.51 10.33 -3.17
CA ILE A 64 8.60 9.51 -4.37
C ILE A 64 7.35 8.64 -4.41
N GLN A 65 6.69 8.55 -5.56
CA GLN A 65 5.43 7.81 -5.68
C GLN A 65 5.27 7.18 -7.07
N LEU A 66 4.60 6.03 -7.09
CA LEU A 66 4.04 5.37 -8.27
C LEU A 66 2.53 5.31 -8.06
N CYS A 67 1.79 6.10 -8.83
CA CYS A 67 0.34 6.24 -8.75
C CYS A 67 -0.20 6.80 -10.08
N GLY A 68 -1.52 6.84 -10.25
CA GLY A 68 -2.16 7.34 -11.47
C GLY A 68 -3.47 6.60 -11.79
N PRO A 69 -4.18 7.02 -12.85
CA PRO A 69 -5.57 6.60 -13.11
C PRO A 69 -5.74 5.10 -13.44
N HIS A 70 -4.65 4.38 -13.68
CA HIS A 70 -4.67 2.95 -14.01
C HIS A 70 -4.28 2.06 -12.83
N TYR A 71 -3.83 2.65 -11.72
CA TYR A 71 -3.41 1.94 -10.52
C TYR A 71 -4.57 1.88 -9.53
N ASP A 72 -4.65 0.76 -8.81
CA ASP A 72 -5.44 0.66 -7.59
C ASP A 72 -4.52 0.72 -6.37
N SER A 73 -5.08 0.67 -5.17
CA SER A 73 -4.32 0.75 -3.92
C SER A 73 -3.32 -0.41 -3.72
N GLN A 74 -3.48 -1.51 -4.45
CA GLN A 74 -2.57 -2.66 -4.42
C GLN A 74 -1.36 -2.47 -5.34
N HIS A 75 -1.45 -1.58 -6.33
CA HIS A 75 -0.40 -1.30 -7.30
C HIS A 75 0.26 0.07 -7.10
N VAL A 76 0.00 0.74 -5.97
CA VAL A 76 0.61 2.03 -5.60
C VAL A 76 1.83 1.85 -4.69
N PHE A 77 2.86 2.65 -4.96
CA PHE A 77 4.00 2.85 -4.08
C PHE A 77 4.10 4.31 -3.67
N GLY A 78 4.45 4.56 -2.42
CA GLY A 78 4.69 5.90 -1.94
C GLY A 78 5.72 5.94 -0.84
N PHE A 79 6.58 6.95 -0.86
CA PHE A 79 7.44 7.30 0.26
C PHE A 79 7.38 8.82 0.47
N LEU A 80 7.29 9.23 1.73
CA LEU A 80 7.28 10.63 2.14
C LEU A 80 8.17 10.77 3.37
N ALA A 81 9.09 11.72 3.32
CA ALA A 81 9.92 12.15 4.45
C ALA A 81 9.76 13.64 4.71
N LEU A 82 9.74 14.03 5.98
CA LEU A 82 9.47 15.40 6.45
C LEU A 82 10.40 15.76 7.60
N ARG A 83 10.88 17.00 7.64
CA ARG A 83 11.72 17.54 8.73
C ARG A 83 10.92 18.20 9.87
N ASN A 84 9.68 17.77 10.09
CA ASN A 84 8.85 18.28 11.20
C ASN A 84 8.69 17.27 12.35
N GLY A 85 9.20 16.04 12.19
CA GLY A 85 9.17 14.99 13.21
C GLY A 85 7.79 14.43 13.53
N THR A 86 6.76 14.78 12.76
CA THR A 86 5.36 14.33 12.97
C THR A 86 4.91 13.36 11.88
N PHE A 87 3.91 12.54 12.19
CA PHE A 87 3.37 11.56 11.24
C PHE A 87 2.08 12.00 10.55
N ARG A 88 1.52 13.17 10.88
CA ARG A 88 0.19 13.59 10.38
C ARG A 88 0.11 13.62 8.86
N ALA A 89 1.04 14.30 8.21
CA ALA A 89 1.08 14.37 6.76
C ALA A 89 1.41 13.02 6.11
N ILE A 90 2.15 12.14 6.79
CA ILE A 90 2.41 10.76 6.34
C ILE A 90 1.14 9.91 6.42
N GLN A 91 0.33 10.07 7.47
CA GLN A 91 -0.96 9.39 7.60
C GLN A 91 -1.93 9.84 6.51
N SER A 92 -2.01 11.14 6.24
CA SER A 92 -2.80 11.67 5.11
C SER A 92 -2.30 11.15 3.77
N ALA A 93 -0.98 11.00 3.60
CA ALA A 93 -0.42 10.38 2.41
C ALA A 93 -0.84 8.92 2.24
N PHE A 94 -0.83 8.15 3.33
CA PHE A 94 -1.27 6.75 3.30
C PHE A 94 -2.77 6.63 2.97
N GLU A 95 -3.60 7.55 3.46
CA GLU A 95 -5.02 7.61 3.11
C GLU A 95 -5.20 7.84 1.62
N SER A 96 -4.51 8.83 1.04
CA SER A 96 -4.55 9.12 -0.40
C SER A 96 -4.09 7.90 -1.23
N TRP A 97 -2.94 7.31 -0.91
CA TRP A 97 -2.44 6.12 -1.60
C TRP A 97 -3.34 4.89 -1.44
N SER A 98 -4.03 4.74 -0.30
CA SER A 98 -5.02 3.68 -0.09
C SER A 98 -6.28 3.85 -0.94
N ASN A 99 -6.53 5.07 -1.43
CA ASN A 99 -7.57 5.39 -2.43
C ASN A 99 -7.02 5.42 -3.87
N ALA A 100 -5.76 4.99 -4.06
CA ALA A 100 -5.04 5.05 -5.33
C ALA A 100 -4.82 6.47 -5.90
N GLU A 101 -4.86 7.48 -5.02
CA GLU A 101 -4.65 8.88 -5.40
C GLU A 101 -3.17 9.26 -5.31
N CYS A 102 -2.75 10.20 -6.15
CA CYS A 102 -1.42 10.79 -6.10
C CYS A 102 -1.41 12.01 -5.19
N LEU A 103 -0.29 12.21 -4.48
CA LEU A 103 -0.02 13.47 -3.81
C LEU A 103 0.39 14.54 -4.81
N ASP A 104 -0.02 15.77 -4.55
CA ASP A 104 0.38 16.93 -5.35
C ASP A 104 1.58 17.64 -4.70
N PHE A 105 2.56 18.03 -5.52
CA PHE A 105 3.78 18.71 -5.09
C PHE A 105 4.13 19.82 -6.08
N GLU A 106 4.52 21.00 -5.57
CA GLU A 106 4.86 22.16 -6.40
C GLU A 106 6.03 21.90 -7.35
N GLN A 107 6.99 21.04 -6.96
CA GLN A 107 8.17 20.71 -7.74
C GLN A 107 8.27 19.19 -7.89
N THR A 108 7.90 18.69 -9.06
CA THR A 108 7.99 17.27 -9.41
C THR A 108 9.04 17.04 -10.48
N MET A 109 9.66 15.87 -10.44
CA MET A 109 10.50 15.35 -11.50
C MET A 109 10.15 13.88 -11.71
N ASN A 110 10.04 13.47 -12.96
CA ASN A 110 9.81 12.07 -13.31
C ASN A 110 11.15 11.35 -13.41
N PHE A 111 11.20 10.15 -12.86
CA PHE A 111 12.30 9.21 -13.07
C PHE A 111 11.71 7.89 -13.60
N THR A 112 12.42 7.22 -14.48
CA THR A 112 12.00 5.94 -15.03
C THR A 112 12.68 4.82 -14.28
N ALA A 113 11.90 3.88 -13.78
CA ALA A 113 12.42 2.70 -13.12
C ALA A 113 11.49 1.51 -13.29
N SER A 114 12.04 0.29 -13.24
CA SER A 114 11.27 -0.94 -13.39
C SER A 114 10.74 -1.41 -12.04
N ALA A 115 9.45 -1.63 -11.94
CA ALA A 115 8.81 -2.32 -10.82
C ALA A 115 8.11 -3.57 -11.35
N HIS A 116 8.20 -4.67 -10.59
CA HIS A 116 7.51 -5.91 -10.92
C HIS A 116 6.20 -6.00 -10.15
N PHE A 117 5.13 -6.35 -10.86
CA PHE A 117 3.84 -6.67 -10.25
C PHE A 117 3.68 -8.17 -10.07
N THR A 118 3.18 -8.56 -8.89
CA THR A 118 2.84 -9.95 -8.55
C THR A 118 1.41 -10.31 -8.96
N SER A 119 0.59 -9.32 -9.33
CA SER A 119 -0.74 -9.51 -9.88
C SER A 119 -1.03 -8.53 -11.04
N PRO A 120 -2.01 -8.83 -11.92
CA PRO A 120 -2.37 -7.95 -13.02
C PRO A 120 -3.11 -6.70 -12.54
N MET A 121 -2.86 -5.56 -13.21
CA MET A 121 -3.66 -4.35 -13.03
C MET A 121 -5.08 -4.56 -13.58
N LEU A 122 -6.10 -4.02 -12.92
CA LEU A 122 -7.50 -4.12 -13.36
C LEU A 122 -7.70 -3.59 -14.80
N SER A 123 -6.98 -2.53 -15.16
CA SER A 123 -6.98 -1.94 -16.51
C SER A 123 -6.36 -2.85 -17.59
N SER A 124 -5.56 -3.84 -17.20
CA SER A 124 -4.95 -4.82 -18.10
C SER A 124 -5.90 -5.99 -18.43
N ILE A 125 -6.96 -6.17 -17.63
CA ILE A 125 -7.98 -7.18 -17.87
C ILE A 125 -8.82 -6.71 -19.07
N LYS A 126 -8.51 -7.22 -20.25
CA LYS A 126 -9.40 -7.08 -21.43
C LYS A 126 -10.77 -7.62 -21.04
N PRO A 127 -11.89 -6.95 -21.40
CA PRO A 127 -13.23 -7.53 -21.25
C PRO A 127 -13.35 -8.73 -22.19
N GLY A 128 -12.91 -9.90 -21.71
CA GLY A 128 -13.07 -11.19 -22.37
C GLY A 128 -14.37 -11.81 -21.91
N ASN A 129 -15.20 -12.23 -22.87
CA ASN A 129 -16.51 -12.87 -22.75
C ASN A 129 -16.89 -13.34 -21.33
N THR A 130 -17.92 -12.70 -20.78
CA THR A 130 -18.69 -13.19 -19.64
C THR A 130 -19.02 -14.67 -19.84
N THR A 131 -18.38 -15.55 -19.08
CA THR A 131 -18.95 -16.88 -18.83
C THR A 131 -20.21 -16.67 -18.00
N THR A 132 -21.35 -16.62 -18.67
CA THR A 132 -22.66 -16.80 -18.03
C THR A 132 -22.64 -18.17 -17.35
N SER A 133 -22.43 -18.19 -16.03
CA SER A 133 -22.70 -19.36 -15.23
C SER A 133 -24.21 -19.60 -15.28
N SER A 134 -24.65 -20.46 -16.19
CA SER A 134 -26.01 -20.98 -16.19
C SER A 134 -26.14 -21.87 -14.94
N MET A 135 -26.59 -21.28 -13.84
CA MET A 135 -27.08 -22.06 -12.72
C MET A 135 -28.35 -22.77 -13.19
N LYS A 136 -28.20 -23.99 -13.73
CA LYS A 136 -29.29 -24.94 -13.81
C LYS A 136 -29.63 -25.33 -12.39
N ALA A 137 -30.62 -24.63 -11.81
CA ALA A 137 -31.29 -25.05 -10.59
C ALA A 137 -32.01 -26.37 -10.89
N SER A 138 -31.30 -27.49 -10.73
CA SER A 138 -31.91 -28.81 -10.71
C SER A 138 -32.56 -28.95 -9.33
N GLY A 139 -33.87 -28.69 -9.29
CA GLY A 139 -34.67 -28.82 -8.08
C GLY A 139 -34.65 -30.24 -7.54
N SER A 140 -34.37 -30.36 -6.25
CA SER A 140 -34.75 -31.50 -5.42
C SER A 140 -35.12 -30.94 -4.04
N PRO A 141 -36.38 -31.05 -3.59
CA PRO A 141 -36.81 -30.43 -2.34
C PRO A 141 -36.37 -31.31 -1.17
N LEU A 142 -35.57 -30.73 -0.28
CA LEU A 142 -35.30 -31.31 1.04
C LEU A 142 -35.93 -30.38 2.11
N PRO A 143 -36.65 -30.95 3.10
CA PRO A 143 -37.57 -30.20 3.94
C PRO A 143 -36.86 -29.30 4.94
N ALA A 144 -37.41 -28.09 5.10
CA ALA A 144 -37.04 -27.14 6.12
C ALA A 144 -37.25 -27.70 7.53
N LYS A 145 -36.23 -27.60 8.37
CA LYS A 145 -36.38 -27.62 9.83
C LYS A 145 -35.85 -26.31 10.38
N SER A 146 -36.75 -25.54 10.99
CA SER A 146 -36.43 -24.37 11.80
C SER A 146 -35.85 -24.80 13.15
N SER A 147 -34.81 -24.11 13.61
CA SER A 147 -34.51 -24.02 15.04
C SER A 147 -33.80 -22.70 15.34
N THR A 148 -34.46 -21.90 16.17
CA THR A 148 -33.99 -20.71 16.87
C THR A 148 -32.92 -21.05 17.92
N GLN A 149 -31.86 -20.23 18.01
CA GLN A 149 -30.99 -19.93 19.20
C GLN A 149 -29.80 -19.11 18.65
N GLN A 150 -29.62 -17.80 18.87
CA GLN A 150 -29.37 -17.04 20.10
C GLN A 150 -28.16 -17.53 20.92
N GLU A 151 -26.98 -16.89 20.75
CA GLU A 151 -26.01 -16.46 21.79
C GLU A 151 -24.74 -15.86 21.12
N ARG A 152 -24.48 -14.56 21.28
CA ARG A 152 -23.57 -13.90 22.27
C ARG A 152 -22.06 -14.07 22.01
N ASN A 153 -21.46 -12.93 21.64
CA ASN A 153 -20.20 -12.33 22.10
C ASN A 153 -18.95 -13.20 22.29
N LEU A 154 -17.88 -12.89 21.53
CA LEU A 154 -16.53 -12.75 22.08
C LEU A 154 -15.72 -11.70 21.28
N LEU A 155 -15.87 -10.43 21.65
CA LEU A 155 -14.89 -9.40 21.30
C LEU A 155 -13.66 -9.60 22.21
N PHE A 156 -12.50 -9.85 21.61
CA PHE A 156 -11.25 -10.01 22.37
C PHE A 156 -10.73 -8.66 22.88
N SER A 157 -10.23 -8.68 24.11
CA SER A 157 -9.70 -7.52 24.84
C SER A 157 -8.46 -6.92 24.16
N ARG A 158 -8.41 -5.58 24.10
CA ARG A 158 -7.24 -4.79 23.70
C ARG A 158 -6.17 -4.86 24.80
N ALA A 159 -4.92 -5.12 24.42
CA ALA A 159 -3.78 -4.88 25.31
C ALA A 159 -3.38 -3.40 25.25
N GLU A 160 -3.33 -2.73 26.41
CA GLU A 160 -2.76 -1.39 26.56
C GLU A 160 -1.27 -1.51 26.92
N CYS A 161 -0.42 -0.74 26.23
CA CYS A 161 0.99 -0.61 26.60
C CYS A 161 1.14 0.54 27.61
N LYS A 162 1.84 0.29 28.71
CA LYS A 162 2.23 1.32 29.68
C LYS A 162 3.70 1.69 29.46
N THR A 163 3.98 2.99 29.47
CA THR A 163 5.33 3.59 29.42
C THR A 163 6.11 3.37 30.71
#